data_AF-A0A6G3CWA6-F1
#
_entry.id   AF-A0A6G3CWA6-F1
#
_cell.length_a   1.000
_cell.length_b   1.000
_cell.length_c   1.000
_cell.angle_alpha   90.00
_cell.angle_beta   90.00
_cell.angle_gamma   90.00
#
_symmetry.space_group_name_H-M   'P 1'
#
loop_
_entity.id
_entity.type
_entity.pdbx_description
1 polymer ?
#
loop_
_entity_poly.entity_id
_entity_poly.type
_entity_poly.pdbx_seq_one_letter_code
_entity_poly.pdbx_strand_id
1 'polypeptide(L)'
;WTRADDPEGAGELSRAAARAAALLGPEGPPALRARLLSVVAVESRGDAAADAPLPRASGAPATEPWRLRAERAADEAVRLARRLSDPALLAFALNGAFMQAFAACGSAARRDTLGAELTRLAVDHQLPGHEVLGRIIRLQALAGLGDFRSADTEAEEIDRLADRNERPLAAVFTAWYRALRVCETDGWPAARHRYAQVLTETAGCGMPGLTQGAAALVALVPVMRGGALPRPGDFDGLDAGPYQPWLDPLLLAASGDAEQARQALDRVPRPPHDLLQEALWCVLARAAAAVGHLPVLRRARKELGAAETEYAGASSGLVSFGPVRQHLTDADTAIAVPVGPGDARG
;
A
#
# COMPACT_ATOMS: atom_id res chain seq x y z
N TRP A 1 -2.45 9.69 2.17
CA TRP A 1 -2.59 8.23 2.34
C TRP A 1 -3.18 7.61 1.07
N THR A 2 -2.81 6.38 0.73
CA THR A 2 -3.14 5.74 -0.56
C THR A 2 -4.52 5.09 -0.60
N ARG A 3 -5.10 4.74 0.56
CA ARG A 3 -6.54 4.50 0.67
C ARG A 3 -7.24 5.84 0.91
N ALA A 4 -8.31 6.11 0.17
CA ALA A 4 -9.14 7.29 0.39
C ALA A 4 -9.95 7.14 1.69
N ASP A 5 -10.13 8.26 2.41
CA ASP A 5 -10.98 8.32 3.60
C ASP A 5 -12.47 8.12 3.24
N ASP A 6 -12.85 8.56 2.04
CA ASP A 6 -14.13 8.29 1.38
C ASP A 6 -13.86 7.77 -0.05
N PRO A 7 -13.76 6.44 -0.24
CA PRO A 7 -13.52 5.84 -1.55
C PRO A 7 -14.61 6.14 -2.58
N GLU A 8 -15.87 6.27 -2.16
CA GLU A 8 -16.99 6.55 -3.05
C GLU A 8 -16.89 7.98 -3.59
N GLY A 9 -16.74 8.96 -2.69
CA GLY A 9 -16.54 10.37 -3.06
C GLY A 9 -15.29 10.60 -3.89
N ALA A 10 -14.17 9.93 -3.57
CA ALA A 10 -12.96 9.96 -4.39
C ALA A 10 -13.22 9.41 -5.81
N GLY A 11 -13.93 8.28 -5.91
CA GLY A 11 -14.34 7.70 -7.19
C GLY A 11 -15.23 8.64 -8.01
N GLU A 12 -16.20 9.30 -7.37
CA GLU A 12 -17.07 10.29 -8.03
C GLU A 12 -16.29 11.50 -8.54
N LEU A 13 -15.39 12.04 -7.73
CA LEU A 13 -14.54 13.17 -8.08
C LEU A 13 -13.61 12.81 -9.26
N SER A 14 -13.00 11.62 -9.24
CA SER A 14 -12.20 11.12 -10.36
C SER A 14 -13.03 11.02 -11.65
N ARG A 15 -14.23 10.43 -11.58
CA ARG A 15 -15.14 10.33 -12.74
C ARG A 15 -15.58 11.70 -13.26
N ALA A 16 -15.87 12.65 -12.37
CA ALA A 16 -16.25 14.02 -12.75
C ALA A 16 -15.09 14.76 -13.43
N ALA A 17 -13.89 14.68 -12.87
CA ALA A 17 -12.68 15.27 -13.45
C ALA A 17 -12.34 14.66 -14.81
N ALA A 18 -12.49 13.34 -14.96
CA ALA A 18 -12.28 12.65 -16.22
C ALA A 18 -13.25 13.12 -17.32
N ARG A 19 -14.54 13.31 -16.98
CA ARG A 19 -15.52 13.87 -17.93
C ARG A 19 -15.18 15.31 -18.31
N ALA A 20 -14.81 16.15 -17.34
CA ALA A 20 -14.41 17.53 -17.60
C ALA A 20 -13.14 17.60 -18.49
N ALA A 21 -12.14 16.76 -18.23
CA ALA A 21 -10.93 16.69 -19.05
C ALA A 21 -11.21 16.19 -20.47
N ALA A 22 -12.18 15.29 -20.65
CA ALA A 22 -12.61 14.82 -21.97
C ALA A 22 -13.32 15.93 -22.75
N LEU A 23 -14.23 16.68 -22.11
CA LEU A 23 -14.94 17.81 -22.72
C LEU A 23 -14.00 18.96 -23.11
N LEU A 24 -12.96 19.20 -22.30
CA LEU A 24 -11.94 20.21 -22.57
C LEU A 24 -11.11 19.88 -23.82
N GLY A 25 -10.95 18.59 -24.12
CA GLY A 25 -10.14 18.10 -25.23
C GLY A 25 -8.62 18.33 -25.04
N PRO A 26 -7.80 17.87 -25.99
CA PRO A 26 -6.35 18.10 -25.97
C PRO A 26 -5.95 19.55 -26.32
N GLU A 27 -6.80 20.27 -27.08
CA GLU A 27 -6.55 21.65 -27.52
C GLU A 27 -7.02 22.72 -26.52
N GLY A 28 -7.67 22.30 -25.42
CA GLY A 28 -8.10 23.23 -24.39
C GLY A 28 -6.93 23.78 -23.55
N PRO A 29 -7.19 24.77 -22.67
CA PRO A 29 -6.17 25.38 -21.83
C PRO A 29 -5.30 24.35 -21.08
N PRO A 30 -3.98 24.28 -21.36
CA PRO A 30 -3.12 23.17 -20.91
C PRO A 30 -2.99 23.10 -19.39
N ALA A 31 -3.01 24.25 -18.70
CA ALA A 31 -2.96 24.30 -17.25
C ALA A 31 -4.23 23.71 -16.61
N LEU A 32 -5.42 24.02 -17.15
CA LEU A 32 -6.68 23.47 -16.66
C LEU A 32 -6.76 21.97 -16.92
N ARG A 33 -6.34 21.53 -18.10
CA ARG A 33 -6.24 20.10 -18.46
C ARG A 33 -5.34 19.35 -17.49
N ALA A 34 -4.14 19.87 -17.23
CA ALA A 34 -3.20 19.27 -16.29
C ALA A 34 -3.79 19.15 -14.88
N ARG A 35 -4.49 20.18 -14.38
CA ARG A 35 -5.15 20.14 -13.06
C ARG A 35 -6.22 19.05 -12.99
N LEU A 36 -7.09 18.95 -14.00
CA LEU A 36 -8.13 17.93 -14.05
C LEU A 36 -7.53 16.52 -14.10
N LEU A 37 -6.48 16.32 -14.90
CA LEU A 37 -5.80 15.03 -15.00
C LEU A 37 -5.05 14.67 -13.71
N SER A 38 -4.46 15.64 -13.00
CA SER A 38 -3.90 15.42 -11.66
C SER A 38 -4.98 14.97 -10.66
N VAL A 39 -6.19 15.54 -10.71
CA VAL A 39 -7.32 15.08 -9.88
C VAL A 39 -7.69 13.63 -10.22
N VAL A 40 -7.80 13.28 -11.51
CA VAL A 40 -8.06 11.89 -11.92
C VAL A 40 -6.99 10.95 -11.36
N ALA A 41 -5.72 11.33 -11.44
CA ALA A 41 -4.61 10.51 -10.94
C ALA A 41 -4.61 10.37 -9.42
N VAL A 42 -4.87 11.44 -8.67
CA VAL A 42 -4.86 11.41 -7.19
C VAL A 42 -6.09 10.67 -6.64
N GLU A 43 -7.27 10.96 -7.16
CA GLU A 43 -8.53 10.43 -6.61
C GLU A 43 -8.84 9.01 -7.09
N SER A 44 -8.06 8.49 -8.04
CA SER A 44 -8.07 7.06 -8.39
C SER A 44 -7.15 6.20 -7.49
N ARG A 45 -6.56 6.77 -6.43
CA ARG A 45 -5.67 6.08 -5.49
C ARG A 45 -6.29 4.80 -4.91
N GLY A 46 -5.44 3.80 -4.66
CA GLY A 46 -5.90 2.47 -4.26
C GLY A 46 -6.74 1.88 -5.39
N ASP A 47 -8.03 1.68 -5.13
CA ASP A 47 -9.01 1.21 -6.12
C ASP A 47 -10.26 2.10 -6.15
N ALA A 48 -10.18 3.35 -5.69
CA ALA A 48 -11.35 4.23 -5.55
C ALA A 48 -12.09 4.48 -6.88
N ALA A 49 -11.39 4.40 -8.01
CA ALA A 49 -11.96 4.57 -9.33
C ALA A 49 -12.43 3.25 -9.98
N ALA A 50 -12.37 2.11 -9.28
CA ALA A 50 -12.85 0.84 -9.80
C ALA A 50 -14.34 0.92 -10.15
N ASP A 51 -14.65 0.56 -11.40
CA ASP A 51 -15.99 0.56 -12.00
C ASP A 51 -16.62 -0.84 -12.05
N ALA A 52 -15.88 -1.86 -11.57
CA ALA A 52 -16.31 -3.24 -11.47
C ALA A 52 -15.71 -3.88 -10.20
N PRO A 53 -16.26 -5.01 -9.72
CA PRO A 53 -15.65 -5.77 -8.64
C PRO A 53 -14.18 -6.10 -8.93
N LEU A 54 -13.33 -6.00 -7.91
CA LEU A 54 -11.90 -6.26 -8.07
C LEU A 54 -11.67 -7.71 -8.55
N PRO A 55 -10.70 -7.94 -9.44
CA PRO A 55 -10.37 -9.30 -9.89
C PRO A 55 -10.00 -10.20 -8.72
N ARG A 56 -10.32 -11.50 -8.81
CA ARG A 56 -9.95 -12.49 -7.79
C ARG A 56 -8.44 -12.70 -7.75
N ALA A 57 -7.90 -12.97 -6.56
CA ALA A 57 -6.48 -13.30 -6.39
C ALA A 57 -6.08 -14.60 -7.08
N SER A 58 -6.99 -15.57 -7.19
CA SER A 58 -6.80 -16.83 -7.93
C SER A 58 -6.92 -16.67 -9.45
N GLY A 59 -7.46 -15.54 -9.91
CA GLY A 59 -7.68 -15.26 -11.33
C GLY A 59 -6.42 -14.88 -12.10
N ALA A 60 -6.48 -15.00 -13.42
CA ALA A 60 -5.48 -14.41 -14.30
C ALA A 60 -5.44 -12.87 -14.10
N PRO A 61 -4.28 -12.21 -14.28
CA PRO A 61 -4.22 -10.76 -14.29
C PRO A 61 -5.24 -10.20 -15.29
N ALA A 62 -6.18 -9.40 -14.78
CA ALA A 62 -7.21 -8.77 -15.59
C ALA A 62 -6.76 -7.37 -16.01
N THR A 63 -7.23 -6.92 -17.17
CA THR A 63 -7.12 -5.52 -17.54
C THR A 63 -8.06 -4.68 -16.69
N GLU A 64 -7.54 -3.64 -16.07
CA GLU A 64 -8.31 -2.70 -15.24
C GLU A 64 -8.36 -1.34 -15.93
N PRO A 65 -9.43 -1.03 -16.70
CA PRO A 65 -9.47 0.16 -17.54
C PRO A 65 -9.36 1.47 -16.76
N TRP A 66 -9.95 1.51 -15.56
CA TRP A 66 -9.86 2.67 -14.66
C TRP A 66 -8.41 2.98 -14.28
N ARG A 67 -7.60 1.94 -14.09
CA ARG A 67 -6.19 2.04 -13.68
C ARG A 67 -5.34 2.61 -14.81
N LEU A 68 -5.50 2.07 -16.02
CA LEU A 68 -4.83 2.59 -17.21
C LEU A 68 -5.19 4.06 -17.49
N ARG A 69 -6.45 4.44 -17.21
CA ARG A 69 -6.90 5.83 -17.32
C ARG A 69 -6.18 6.73 -16.31
N ALA A 70 -6.06 6.30 -15.06
CA ALA A 70 -5.39 7.05 -14.00
C ALA A 70 -3.88 7.20 -14.26
N GLU A 71 -3.20 6.14 -14.71
CA GLU A 71 -1.79 6.21 -15.12
C GLU A 71 -1.55 7.20 -16.25
N ARG A 72 -2.36 7.11 -17.33
CA ARG A 72 -2.27 8.04 -18.46
C ARG A 72 -2.55 9.48 -18.03
N ALA A 73 -3.49 9.69 -17.11
CA ALA A 73 -3.77 11.01 -16.57
C ALA A 73 -2.56 11.56 -15.81
N ALA A 74 -1.91 10.75 -14.98
CA ALA A 74 -0.70 11.14 -14.26
C ALA A 74 0.45 11.52 -15.22
N ASP A 75 0.73 10.67 -16.20
CA ASP A 75 1.80 10.89 -17.19
C ASP A 75 1.54 12.16 -18.00
N GLU A 76 0.31 12.35 -18.47
CA GLU A 76 -0.07 13.53 -19.24
C GLU A 76 -0.01 14.81 -18.39
N ALA A 77 -0.49 14.77 -17.14
CA ALA A 77 -0.45 15.90 -16.22
C ALA A 77 0.99 16.35 -15.94
N VAL A 78 1.89 15.41 -15.60
CA VAL A 78 3.31 15.72 -15.37
C VAL A 78 3.94 16.32 -16.62
N ARG A 79 3.68 15.73 -17.80
CA ARG A 79 4.20 16.22 -19.07
C ARG A 79 3.71 17.63 -19.39
N LEU A 80 2.43 17.94 -19.14
CA LEU A 80 1.86 19.28 -19.33
C LEU A 80 2.46 20.29 -18.35
N ALA A 81 2.52 19.94 -17.06
CA ALA A 81 3.06 20.80 -16.01
C ALA A 81 4.52 21.19 -16.28
N ARG A 82 5.35 20.22 -16.70
CA ARG A 82 6.74 20.46 -17.11
C ARG A 82 6.84 21.41 -18.31
N ARG A 83 5.97 21.29 -19.31
CA ARG A 83 5.98 22.21 -20.48
C ARG A 83 5.58 23.64 -20.10
N LEU A 84 4.73 23.78 -19.10
CA LEU A 84 4.26 25.07 -18.61
C LEU A 84 5.25 25.73 -17.64
N SER A 85 6.25 24.98 -17.15
CA SER A 85 7.18 25.43 -16.11
C SER A 85 6.45 26.00 -14.88
N ASP A 86 5.31 25.41 -14.51
CA ASP A 86 4.52 25.78 -13.32
C ASP A 86 4.85 24.81 -12.18
N PRO A 87 5.60 25.26 -11.14
CA PRO A 87 6.06 24.39 -10.06
C PRO A 87 4.92 23.84 -9.19
N ALA A 88 3.89 24.64 -8.91
CA ALA A 88 2.77 24.22 -8.08
C ALA A 88 1.94 23.15 -8.80
N LEU A 89 1.73 23.34 -10.10
CA LEU A 89 1.06 22.36 -10.94
C LEU A 89 1.87 21.06 -11.09
N LEU A 90 3.20 21.17 -11.24
CA LEU A 90 4.07 20.02 -11.31
C LEU A 90 4.08 19.24 -9.99
N ALA A 91 4.10 19.94 -8.84
CA ALA A 91 4.03 19.31 -7.53
C ALA A 91 2.72 18.51 -7.35
N PHE A 92 1.58 19.05 -7.80
CA PHE A 92 0.31 18.34 -7.78
C PHE A 92 0.29 17.14 -8.75
N ALA A 93 0.86 17.29 -9.94
CA ALA A 93 0.97 16.19 -10.90
C ALA A 93 1.89 15.05 -10.40
N LEU A 94 2.99 15.37 -9.70
CA LEU A 94 3.88 14.40 -9.08
C LEU A 94 3.19 13.62 -7.94
N ASN A 95 2.29 14.27 -7.18
CA ASN A 95 1.42 13.56 -6.23
C ASN A 95 0.54 12.53 -6.94
N GLY A 96 -0.08 12.92 -8.06
CA GLY A 96 -0.82 11.99 -8.92
C GLY A 96 0.03 10.82 -9.42
N ALA A 97 1.25 11.09 -9.89
CA ALA A 97 2.19 10.06 -10.32
C ALA A 97 2.59 9.09 -9.20
N PHE A 98 2.76 9.60 -7.97
CA PHE A 98 2.97 8.76 -6.80
C PHE A 98 1.76 7.87 -6.50
N MET A 99 0.53 8.41 -6.55
CA MET A 99 -0.69 7.62 -6.34
C MET A 99 -0.89 6.51 -7.38
N GLN A 100 -0.21 6.59 -8.53
CA GLN A 100 -0.25 5.58 -9.59
C GLN A 100 1.01 4.70 -9.64
N ALA A 101 1.91 4.83 -8.66
CA ALA A 101 3.14 4.04 -8.57
C ALA A 101 2.96 2.70 -7.81
N PHE A 102 1.77 2.09 -7.92
CA PHE A 102 1.39 0.82 -7.27
C PHE A 102 0.91 -0.24 -8.28
N ALA A 103 1.43 -0.18 -9.50
CA ALA A 103 1.04 -1.09 -10.58
C ALA A 103 1.37 -2.55 -10.33
N ALA A 104 2.51 -2.75 -9.71
CA ALA A 104 3.03 -4.02 -9.28
C ALA A 104 3.74 -3.80 -7.95
N CYS A 105 3.95 -4.92 -7.25
CA CYS A 105 4.86 -4.98 -6.13
C CYS A 105 6.27 -4.52 -6.57
N GLY A 106 7.09 -4.06 -5.63
CA GLY A 106 8.51 -3.80 -5.93
C GLY A 106 8.76 -2.42 -6.55
N SER A 107 7.93 -1.45 -6.17
CA SER A 107 7.94 -0.10 -6.73
C SER A 107 8.51 0.95 -5.78
N ALA A 108 9.15 0.55 -4.67
CA ALA A 108 9.69 1.48 -3.68
C ALA A 108 10.75 2.42 -4.28
N ALA A 109 11.66 1.92 -5.11
CA ALA A 109 12.67 2.76 -5.77
C ALA A 109 12.06 3.84 -6.68
N ARG A 110 10.97 3.50 -7.40
CA ARG A 110 10.23 4.47 -8.22
C ARG A 110 9.57 5.53 -7.33
N ARG A 111 9.00 5.13 -6.19
CA ARG A 111 8.38 6.05 -5.23
C ARG A 111 9.41 7.00 -4.59
N ASP A 112 10.60 6.51 -4.21
CA ASP A 112 11.67 7.39 -3.70
C ASP A 112 12.12 8.40 -4.77
N THR A 113 12.24 7.97 -6.04
CA THR A 113 12.56 8.89 -7.14
C THR A 113 11.53 10.02 -7.28
N LEU A 114 10.24 9.68 -7.23
CA LEU A 114 9.14 10.67 -7.27
C LEU A 114 9.16 11.58 -6.03
N GLY A 115 9.37 11.01 -4.85
CA GLY A 115 9.49 11.76 -3.60
C GLY A 115 10.67 12.74 -3.62
N ALA A 116 11.84 12.31 -4.10
CA ALA A 116 13.03 13.15 -4.24
C ALA A 116 12.85 14.29 -5.25
N GLU A 117 12.17 14.03 -6.38
CA GLU A 117 11.81 15.09 -7.33
C GLU A 117 10.85 16.11 -6.69
N LEU A 118 9.81 15.63 -6.01
CA LEU A 118 8.82 16.47 -5.35
C LEU A 118 9.43 17.31 -4.23
N THR A 119 10.27 16.73 -3.38
CA THR A 119 10.97 17.43 -2.29
C THR A 119 11.85 18.54 -2.85
N ARG A 120 12.68 18.24 -3.86
CA ARG A 120 13.57 19.25 -4.48
C ARG A 120 12.77 20.42 -5.07
N LEU A 121 11.76 20.10 -5.87
CA LEU A 121 10.87 21.09 -6.48
C LEU A 121 10.20 21.97 -5.40
N ALA A 122 9.71 21.35 -4.33
CA ALA A 122 9.03 22.05 -3.27
C ALA A 122 9.97 22.97 -2.47
N VAL A 123 11.21 22.55 -2.22
CA VAL A 123 12.23 23.40 -1.57
C VAL A 123 12.59 24.58 -2.46
N ASP A 124 12.91 24.33 -3.73
CA ASP A 124 13.34 25.35 -4.69
C ASP A 124 12.27 26.44 -4.91
N HIS A 125 10.99 26.06 -4.79
CA HIS A 125 9.84 26.94 -5.03
C HIS A 125 9.01 27.26 -3.77
N GLN A 126 9.51 26.96 -2.58
CA GLN A 126 8.86 27.28 -1.29
C GLN A 126 7.42 26.76 -1.18
N LEU A 127 7.20 25.48 -1.47
CA LEU A 127 5.91 24.79 -1.41
C LEU A 127 5.86 23.86 -0.18
N PRO A 128 5.73 24.36 1.07
CA PRO A 128 5.93 23.58 2.29
C PRO A 128 5.01 22.37 2.42
N GLY A 129 3.77 22.46 1.95
CA GLY A 129 2.85 21.32 1.95
C GLY A 129 3.31 20.17 1.04
N HIS A 130 3.91 20.51 -0.10
CA HIS A 130 4.46 19.52 -1.03
C HIS A 130 5.83 19.01 -0.59
N GLU A 131 6.61 19.81 0.15
CA GLU A 131 7.85 19.35 0.75
C GLU A 131 7.57 18.24 1.76
N VAL A 132 6.62 18.46 2.68
CA VAL A 132 6.20 17.44 3.65
C VAL A 132 5.71 16.17 2.94
N LEU A 133 4.89 16.31 1.90
CA LEU A 133 4.43 15.16 1.11
C LEU A 133 5.60 14.40 0.47
N GLY A 134 6.52 15.11 -0.21
CA GLY A 134 7.69 14.50 -0.83
C GLY A 134 8.53 13.72 0.17
N ARG A 135 8.76 14.28 1.35
CA ARG A 135 9.51 13.62 2.42
C ARG A 135 8.79 12.40 2.99
N ILE A 136 7.46 12.46 3.19
CA ILE A 136 6.67 11.28 3.61
C ILE A 136 6.77 10.16 2.57
N ILE A 137 6.70 10.47 1.27
CA ILE A 137 6.86 9.49 0.19
C ILE A 137 8.25 8.84 0.28
N ARG A 138 9.30 9.63 0.50
CA ARG A 138 10.67 9.12 0.65
C ARG A 138 10.83 8.26 1.89
N LEU A 139 10.37 8.73 3.06
CA LEU A 139 10.36 7.97 4.31
C LEU A 139 9.80 6.55 4.11
N GLN A 140 8.61 6.50 3.51
CA GLN A 140 7.90 5.27 3.18
C GLN A 140 8.69 4.39 2.19
N ALA A 141 9.12 4.96 1.06
CA ALA A 141 9.87 4.22 0.05
C ALA A 141 11.20 3.66 0.60
N LEU A 142 11.96 4.46 1.33
CA LEU A 142 13.24 4.09 1.95
C LEU A 142 13.06 2.98 3.00
N ALA A 143 11.98 3.02 3.79
CA ALA A 143 11.62 1.92 4.69
C ALA A 143 11.35 0.61 3.92
N GLY A 144 10.65 0.68 2.78
CA GLY A 144 10.46 -0.46 1.87
C GLY A 144 11.76 -1.00 1.29
N LEU A 145 12.72 -0.14 0.98
CA LEU A 145 14.05 -0.51 0.48
C LEU A 145 15.00 -1.00 1.57
N GLY A 146 14.61 -0.91 2.85
CA GLY A 146 15.47 -1.22 3.98
C GLY A 146 16.58 -0.18 4.25
N ASP A 147 16.55 0.98 3.60
CA ASP A 147 17.45 2.11 3.92
C ASP A 147 16.88 2.92 5.09
N PHE A 148 16.87 2.28 6.26
CA PHE A 148 16.30 2.86 7.48
C PHE A 148 17.05 4.09 7.95
N ARG A 149 18.35 4.22 7.65
CA ARG A 149 19.12 5.41 8.05
C ARG A 149 18.66 6.65 7.29
N SER A 150 18.46 6.54 5.98
CA SER A 150 17.94 7.64 5.18
C SER A 150 16.48 7.93 5.54
N ALA A 151 15.69 6.89 5.82
CA ALA A 151 14.32 7.04 6.31
C ALA A 151 14.27 7.76 7.67
N ASP A 152 15.18 7.45 8.61
CA ASP A 152 15.30 8.15 9.90
C ASP A 152 15.57 9.65 9.69
N THR A 153 16.42 10.00 8.72
CA THR A 153 16.68 11.41 8.35
C THR A 153 15.42 12.10 7.84
N GLU A 154 14.64 11.44 6.96
CA GLU A 154 13.38 12.03 6.47
C GLU A 154 12.35 12.18 7.60
N ALA A 155 12.27 11.24 8.54
CA ALA A 155 11.37 11.36 9.69
C ALA A 155 11.70 12.59 10.56
N GLU A 156 12.98 12.86 10.79
CA GLU A 156 13.41 14.05 11.53
C GLU A 156 13.09 15.36 10.79
N GLU A 157 13.28 15.39 9.47
CA GLU A 157 12.93 16.54 8.64
C GLU A 157 11.42 16.78 8.61
N ILE A 158 10.62 15.72 8.50
CA ILE A 158 9.16 15.80 8.52
C ILE A 158 8.69 16.40 9.84
N ASP A 159 9.21 15.96 10.98
CA ASP A 159 8.80 16.49 12.28
C ASP A 159 9.20 17.95 12.45
N ARG A 160 10.40 18.34 12.00
CA ARG A 160 10.83 19.74 12.01
C ARG A 160 9.94 20.63 11.14
N LEU A 161 9.51 20.14 9.99
CA LEU A 161 8.57 20.86 9.12
C LEU A 161 7.14 20.86 9.67
N ALA A 162 6.72 19.78 10.33
CA ALA A 162 5.40 19.66 10.93
C ALA A 162 5.21 20.68 12.05
N ASP A 163 6.22 20.82 12.92
CA ASP A 163 6.26 21.82 13.99
C ASP A 163 6.26 23.24 13.41
N ARG A 164 7.20 23.53 12.49
CA ARG A 164 7.35 24.86 11.89
C ARG A 164 6.13 25.35 11.11
N ASN A 165 5.38 24.45 10.49
CA ASN A 165 4.26 24.80 9.60
C ASN A 165 2.88 24.47 10.19
N GLU A 166 2.80 24.14 11.48
CA GLU A 166 1.55 23.76 12.17
C GLU A 166 0.79 22.63 11.43
N ARG A 167 1.51 21.58 11.02
CA ARG A 167 0.98 20.41 10.29
C ARG A 167 1.04 19.14 11.15
N PRO A 168 0.21 19.03 12.21
CA PRO A 168 0.31 17.93 13.18
C PRO A 168 0.06 16.54 12.57
N LEU A 169 -0.71 16.45 11.48
CA LEU A 169 -0.96 15.17 10.80
C LEU A 169 0.29 14.55 10.16
N ALA A 170 1.34 15.34 9.88
CA ALA A 170 2.59 14.79 9.37
C ALA A 170 3.31 13.91 10.42
N ALA A 171 3.19 14.27 11.71
CA ALA A 171 3.78 13.52 12.82
C ALA A 171 3.13 12.15 13.05
N VAL A 172 1.89 11.94 12.55
CA VAL A 172 1.24 10.62 12.55
C VAL A 172 2.11 9.62 11.78
N PHE A 173 2.61 10.00 10.60
CA PHE A 173 3.42 9.11 9.77
C PHE A 173 4.77 8.78 10.40
N THR A 174 5.43 9.75 11.04
CA THR A 174 6.73 9.54 11.69
C THR A 174 6.58 8.72 12.97
N ALA A 175 5.48 8.87 13.72
CA ALA A 175 5.18 8.03 14.88
C ALA A 175 4.99 6.56 14.50
N TRP A 176 4.22 6.30 13.45
CA TRP A 176 4.05 4.94 12.90
C TRP A 176 5.37 4.36 12.39
N TYR A 177 6.14 5.14 11.63
CA TYR A 177 7.45 4.73 11.15
C TYR A 177 8.39 4.37 12.29
N ARG A 178 8.40 5.11 13.40
CA ARG A 178 9.23 4.79 14.56
C ARG A 178 8.87 3.44 15.19
N ALA A 179 7.58 3.09 15.26
CA ALA A 179 7.16 1.78 15.75
C ALA A 179 7.64 0.66 14.82
N LEU A 180 7.51 0.85 13.50
CA LEU A 180 8.08 -0.04 12.48
C LEU A 180 9.60 -0.17 12.63
N ARG A 181 10.30 0.96 12.76
CA ARG A 181 11.75 1.05 12.86
C ARG A 181 12.29 0.28 14.06
N VAL A 182 11.64 0.38 15.22
CA VAL A 182 11.96 -0.43 16.42
C VAL A 182 11.71 -1.92 16.13
N CYS A 183 10.64 -2.26 15.41
CA CYS A 183 10.36 -3.65 15.08
C CYS A 183 11.44 -4.27 14.17
N GLU A 184 12.03 -3.47 13.28
CA GLU A 184 13.09 -3.93 12.39
C GLU A 184 14.45 -4.10 13.07
N THR A 185 14.81 -3.24 14.02
CA THR A 185 16.09 -3.40 14.75
C THR A 185 15.99 -4.33 15.94
N ASP A 186 14.94 -4.19 16.74
CA ASP A 186 14.89 -4.77 18.10
C ASP A 186 13.83 -5.87 18.21
N GLY A 187 13.09 -6.12 17.12
CA GLY A 187 12.09 -7.17 17.03
C GLY A 187 10.73 -6.80 17.63
N TRP A 188 9.76 -7.70 17.42
CA TRP A 188 8.38 -7.52 17.87
C TRP A 188 8.23 -7.26 19.39
N PRO A 189 8.93 -7.98 20.29
CA PRO A 189 8.80 -7.73 21.72
C PRO A 189 9.11 -6.29 22.13
N ALA A 190 10.09 -5.64 21.50
CA ALA A 190 10.42 -4.24 21.76
C ALA A 190 9.38 -3.27 21.14
N ALA A 191 8.92 -3.57 19.93
CA ALA A 191 8.01 -2.70 19.18
C ALA A 191 6.55 -2.71 19.68
N ARG A 192 6.08 -3.80 20.29
CA ARG A 192 4.66 -3.98 20.67
C ARG A 192 4.08 -2.81 21.47
N HIS A 193 4.87 -2.24 22.39
CA HIS A 193 4.44 -1.13 23.23
C HIS A 193 4.32 0.18 22.44
N ARG A 194 5.25 0.40 21.49
CA ARG A 194 5.20 1.55 20.58
C ARG A 194 4.02 1.45 19.63
N TYR A 195 3.71 0.26 19.14
CA TYR A 195 2.52 0.02 18.33
C TYR A 195 1.22 0.27 19.10
N ALA A 196 1.11 -0.22 20.34
CA ALA A 196 -0.05 0.04 21.19
C ALA A 196 -0.23 1.56 21.46
N GLN A 197 0.88 2.27 21.68
CA GLN A 197 0.88 3.72 21.87
C GLN A 197 0.39 4.44 20.60
N VAL A 198 0.99 4.19 19.44
CA VAL A 198 0.62 4.90 18.20
C VAL A 198 -0.80 4.58 17.75
N LEU A 199 -1.29 3.36 17.97
CA LEU A 199 -2.70 3.02 17.73
C LEU A 199 -3.64 3.91 18.55
N THR A 200 -3.33 4.11 19.83
CA THR A 200 -4.14 4.96 20.72
C THR A 200 -4.06 6.43 20.31
N GLU A 201 -2.85 6.94 20.06
CA GLU A 201 -2.61 8.35 19.71
C GLU A 201 -3.25 8.74 18.37
N THR A 202 -3.34 7.80 17.42
CA THR A 202 -3.80 8.08 16.06
C THR A 202 -5.25 7.71 15.80
N ALA A 203 -5.93 7.03 16.72
CA ALA A 203 -7.33 6.60 16.56
C ALA A 203 -8.28 7.75 16.16
N GLY A 204 -8.06 8.95 16.70
CA GLY A 204 -8.87 10.15 16.45
C GLY A 204 -8.28 11.15 15.46
N CYS A 205 -7.26 10.80 14.68
CA CYS A 205 -6.55 11.77 13.82
C CYS A 205 -7.33 12.23 12.56
N GLY A 206 -8.55 11.75 12.35
CA GLY A 206 -9.37 12.13 11.19
C GLY A 206 -8.89 11.51 9.87
N MET A 207 -8.17 10.38 9.92
CA MET A 207 -7.67 9.66 8.75
C MET A 207 -8.21 8.22 8.71
N PRO A 208 -9.53 8.00 8.52
CA PRO A 208 -10.13 6.67 8.55
C PRO A 208 -9.53 5.71 7.52
N GLY A 209 -9.07 6.20 6.36
CA GLY A 209 -8.38 5.37 5.37
C GLY A 209 -7.07 4.78 5.88
N LEU A 210 -6.44 5.41 6.88
CA LEU A 210 -5.24 4.91 7.57
C LEU A 210 -5.60 4.10 8.82
N THR A 211 -6.54 4.58 9.65
CA THR A 211 -6.77 4.03 10.99
C THR A 211 -7.69 2.82 11.00
N GLN A 212 -8.64 2.70 10.07
CA GLN A 212 -9.52 1.54 9.99
C GLN A 212 -8.73 0.27 9.65
N GLY A 213 -8.81 -0.74 10.51
CA GLY A 213 -8.06 -1.99 10.35
C GLY A 213 -6.58 -1.93 10.76
N ALA A 214 -6.07 -0.79 11.24
CA ALA A 214 -4.66 -0.64 11.62
C ALA A 214 -4.25 -1.60 12.76
N ALA A 215 -5.14 -1.84 13.73
CA ALA A 215 -4.88 -2.78 14.82
C ALA A 215 -4.68 -4.22 14.31
N ALA A 216 -5.48 -4.64 13.33
CA ALA A 216 -5.34 -5.96 12.71
C ALA A 216 -4.03 -6.08 11.90
N LEU A 217 -3.62 -5.02 11.19
CA LEU A 217 -2.32 -5.00 10.50
C LEU A 217 -1.14 -5.12 11.49
N VAL A 218 -1.23 -4.45 12.64
CA VAL A 218 -0.24 -4.56 13.72
C VAL A 218 -0.21 -5.98 14.29
N ALA A 219 -1.37 -6.59 14.53
CA ALA A 219 -1.46 -7.96 15.04
C ALA A 219 -0.87 -9.00 14.07
N LEU A 220 -0.89 -8.73 12.76
CA LEU A 220 -0.24 -9.57 11.76
C LEU A 220 1.30 -9.49 11.79
N VAL A 221 1.92 -8.45 12.36
CA VAL A 221 3.38 -8.30 12.38
C VAL A 221 4.11 -9.51 12.98
N PRO A 222 3.81 -9.97 14.21
CA PRO A 222 4.47 -11.17 14.77
C PRO A 222 4.12 -12.45 14.01
N VAL A 223 2.90 -12.56 13.47
CA VAL A 223 2.45 -13.73 12.71
C VAL A 223 3.27 -13.86 11.43
N MET A 224 3.35 -12.78 10.65
CA MET A 224 3.97 -12.78 9.33
C MET A 224 5.49 -12.81 9.40
N ARG A 225 6.10 -12.21 10.43
CA ARG A 225 7.55 -12.34 10.70
C ARG A 225 7.92 -13.70 11.29
N GLY A 226 6.95 -14.41 11.89
CA GLY A 226 7.10 -15.80 12.29
C GLY A 226 6.92 -16.76 11.11
N GLY A 227 6.97 -18.06 11.38
CA GLY A 227 6.65 -19.12 10.40
C GLY A 227 5.33 -19.84 10.65
N ALA A 228 4.58 -19.44 11.68
CA ALA A 228 3.35 -20.11 12.11
C ALA A 228 2.10 -19.36 11.63
N LEU A 229 0.98 -20.07 11.60
CA LEU A 229 -0.35 -19.47 11.55
C LEU A 229 -0.64 -18.72 12.87
N PRO A 230 -1.55 -17.74 12.85
CA PRO A 230 -2.02 -17.12 14.10
C PRO A 230 -2.67 -18.19 14.99
N ARG A 231 -2.66 -17.98 16.31
CA ARG A 231 -3.38 -18.87 17.22
C ARG A 231 -4.88 -18.55 17.17
N PRO A 232 -5.76 -19.55 17.36
CA PRO A 232 -7.18 -19.28 17.54
C PRO A 232 -7.40 -18.25 18.64
N GLY A 233 -8.14 -17.19 18.32
CA GLY A 233 -8.44 -16.08 19.23
C GLY A 233 -7.45 -14.90 19.21
N ASP A 234 -6.32 -14.97 18.51
CA ASP A 234 -5.34 -13.86 18.44
C ASP A 234 -5.92 -12.57 17.83
N PHE A 235 -7.01 -12.69 17.06
CA PHE A 235 -7.69 -11.59 16.37
C PHE A 235 -9.08 -11.28 16.94
N ASP A 236 -9.48 -11.94 18.04
CA ASP A 236 -10.80 -11.71 18.64
C ASP A 236 -10.95 -10.28 19.13
N GLY A 237 -12.06 -9.63 18.75
CA GLY A 237 -12.34 -8.24 19.12
C GLY A 237 -11.52 -7.18 18.36
N LEU A 238 -10.66 -7.59 17.40
CA LEU A 238 -10.02 -6.65 16.48
C LEU A 238 -10.93 -6.37 15.28
N ASP A 239 -11.17 -5.09 15.02
CA ASP A 239 -11.78 -4.68 13.76
C ASP A 239 -10.72 -4.70 12.66
N ALA A 240 -10.80 -5.68 11.75
CA ALA A 240 -9.94 -5.72 10.57
C ALA A 240 -10.32 -4.65 9.53
N GLY A 241 -11.49 -4.03 9.69
CA GLY A 241 -12.04 -3.01 8.81
C GLY A 241 -11.94 -3.44 7.35
N PRO A 242 -11.32 -2.63 6.48
CA PRO A 242 -11.24 -2.95 5.06
C PRO A 242 -10.37 -4.16 4.74
N TYR A 243 -9.53 -4.66 5.65
CA TYR A 243 -8.60 -5.75 5.38
C TYR A 243 -9.21 -7.14 5.57
N GLN A 244 -10.43 -7.23 6.12
CA GLN A 244 -11.12 -8.49 6.41
C GLN A 244 -11.03 -9.54 5.27
N PRO A 245 -11.27 -9.20 3.99
CA PRO A 245 -11.25 -10.21 2.92
C PRO A 245 -9.93 -10.96 2.78
N TRP A 246 -8.81 -10.31 3.11
CA TRP A 246 -7.47 -10.91 3.04
C TRP A 246 -7.06 -11.63 4.32
N LEU A 247 -7.70 -11.33 5.46
CA LEU A 247 -7.46 -12.02 6.73
C LEU A 247 -8.31 -13.29 6.85
N ASP A 248 -9.54 -13.30 6.33
CA ASP A 248 -10.46 -14.44 6.44
C ASP A 248 -9.81 -15.79 6.08
N PRO A 249 -9.11 -15.93 4.94
CA PRO A 249 -8.53 -17.23 4.61
C PRO A 249 -7.41 -17.66 5.56
N LEU A 250 -6.65 -16.71 6.11
CA LEU A 250 -5.59 -17.00 7.08
C LEU A 250 -6.18 -17.47 8.41
N LEU A 251 -7.25 -16.80 8.88
CA LEU A 251 -7.92 -17.13 10.14
C LEU A 251 -8.66 -18.47 10.06
N LEU A 252 -9.33 -18.76 8.94
CA LEU A 252 -9.95 -20.06 8.69
C LEU A 252 -8.91 -21.19 8.66
N ALA A 253 -7.77 -20.97 8.01
CA ALA A 253 -6.67 -21.94 8.01
C ALA A 253 -6.13 -22.18 9.43
N ALA A 254 -6.00 -21.12 10.25
CA ALA A 254 -5.54 -21.19 11.63
C ALA A 254 -6.49 -21.98 12.55
N SER A 255 -7.80 -21.90 12.30
CA SER A 255 -8.83 -22.64 13.05
C SER A 255 -8.95 -24.11 12.64
N GLY A 256 -8.23 -24.54 11.60
CA GLY A 256 -8.30 -25.90 11.05
C GLY A 256 -9.40 -26.12 10.01
N ASP A 257 -10.13 -25.07 9.62
CA ASP A 257 -11.20 -25.10 8.63
C ASP A 257 -10.65 -25.00 7.20
N ALA A 258 -9.79 -25.95 6.82
CA ALA A 258 -9.04 -25.90 5.55
C ALA A 258 -9.92 -25.75 4.31
N GLU A 259 -11.10 -26.38 4.29
CA GLU A 259 -12.03 -26.27 3.16
C GLU A 259 -12.65 -24.88 3.04
N GLN A 260 -13.07 -24.27 4.14
CA GLN A 260 -13.59 -22.90 4.12
C GLN A 260 -12.49 -21.91 3.75
N ALA A 261 -11.27 -22.12 4.22
CA ALA A 261 -10.11 -21.32 3.84
C ALA A 261 -9.86 -21.39 2.32
N ARG A 262 -9.92 -22.58 1.70
CA ARG A 262 -9.82 -22.74 0.24
C ARG A 262 -10.94 -21.98 -0.49
N GLN A 263 -12.18 -22.10 -0.03
CA GLN A 263 -13.32 -21.37 -0.63
C GLN A 263 -13.18 -19.85 -0.48
N ALA A 264 -12.61 -19.37 0.62
CA ALA A 264 -12.29 -17.96 0.81
C ALA A 264 -11.18 -17.50 -0.15
N LEU A 265 -10.12 -18.30 -0.36
CA LEU A 265 -9.07 -18.04 -1.35
C LEU A 265 -9.59 -18.03 -2.80
N ASP A 266 -10.62 -18.81 -3.11
CA ASP A 266 -11.28 -18.79 -4.43
C ASP A 266 -12.07 -17.50 -4.70
N ARG A 267 -12.44 -16.76 -3.65
CA ARG A 267 -13.31 -15.58 -3.72
C ARG A 267 -12.58 -14.28 -3.39
N VAL A 268 -11.47 -14.34 -2.65
CA VAL A 268 -10.73 -13.16 -2.21
C VAL A 268 -10.28 -12.31 -3.40
N PRO A 269 -10.51 -10.99 -3.37
CA PRO A 269 -9.99 -10.10 -4.40
C PRO A 269 -8.46 -10.04 -4.34
N ARG A 270 -7.83 -9.70 -5.46
CA ARG A 270 -6.42 -9.31 -5.49
C ARG A 270 -6.19 -8.12 -4.54
N PRO A 271 -5.07 -8.06 -3.81
CA PRO A 271 -4.71 -6.92 -2.96
C PRO A 271 -4.85 -5.56 -3.67
N PRO A 272 -5.20 -4.49 -2.93
CA PRO A 272 -5.37 -3.15 -3.50
C PRO A 272 -4.10 -2.60 -4.18
N HIS A 273 -4.25 -1.66 -5.11
CA HIS A 273 -3.12 -0.89 -5.67
C HIS A 273 -2.69 0.23 -4.72
N ASP A 274 -2.21 -0.14 -3.54
CA ASP A 274 -1.79 0.78 -2.49
C ASP A 274 -0.51 0.33 -1.77
N LEU A 275 -0.11 1.07 -0.73
CA LEU A 275 1.11 0.81 0.06
C LEU A 275 1.14 -0.54 0.80
N LEU A 276 0.01 -1.26 0.89
CA LEU A 276 -0.11 -2.54 1.59
C LEU A 276 -0.21 -3.74 0.63
N GLN A 277 -0.06 -3.51 -0.68
CA GLN A 277 -0.15 -4.56 -1.69
C GLN A 277 0.78 -5.75 -1.40
N GLU A 278 2.07 -5.49 -1.17
CA GLU A 278 3.06 -6.52 -0.88
C GLU A 278 2.71 -7.29 0.41
N ALA A 279 2.33 -6.58 1.47
CA ALA A 279 1.97 -7.17 2.75
C ALA A 279 0.77 -8.13 2.61
N LEU A 280 -0.27 -7.72 1.90
CA LEU A 280 -1.48 -8.52 1.70
C LEU A 280 -1.23 -9.71 0.76
N TRP A 281 -0.35 -9.58 -0.22
CA TRP A 281 0.12 -10.74 -1.00
C TRP A 281 0.87 -11.75 -0.13
N CYS A 282 1.70 -11.31 0.82
CA CYS A 282 2.36 -12.20 1.77
C CYS A 282 1.35 -12.95 2.66
N VAL A 283 0.29 -12.26 3.12
CA VAL A 283 -0.80 -12.88 3.91
C VAL A 283 -1.51 -13.96 3.09
N LEU A 284 -1.87 -13.66 1.84
CA LEU A 284 -2.50 -14.63 0.95
C LEU A 284 -1.57 -15.81 0.62
N ALA A 285 -0.28 -15.57 0.42
CA ALA A 285 0.70 -16.64 0.20
C ALA A 285 0.74 -17.59 1.41
N ARG A 286 0.74 -17.05 2.64
CA ARG A 286 0.75 -17.85 3.87
C ARG A 286 -0.52 -18.68 4.05
N ALA A 287 -1.68 -18.05 3.86
CA ALA A 287 -2.96 -18.77 3.92
C ALA A 287 -3.02 -19.88 2.86
N ALA A 288 -2.62 -19.57 1.62
CA ALA A 288 -2.62 -20.53 0.52
C ALA A 288 -1.64 -21.69 0.74
N ALA A 289 -0.45 -21.42 1.26
CA ALA A 289 0.53 -22.45 1.61
C ALA A 289 -0.01 -23.41 2.69
N ALA A 290 -0.69 -22.88 3.71
CA ALA A 290 -1.23 -23.67 4.81
C ALA A 290 -2.30 -24.69 4.38
N VAL A 291 -3.07 -24.40 3.32
CA VAL A 291 -4.16 -25.28 2.85
C VAL A 291 -3.92 -25.85 1.44
N GLY A 292 -2.69 -25.72 0.91
CA GLY A 292 -2.31 -26.28 -0.39
C GLY A 292 -2.98 -25.62 -1.59
N HIS A 293 -3.41 -24.36 -1.49
CA HIS A 293 -4.15 -23.66 -2.54
C HIS A 293 -3.20 -23.07 -3.61
N LEU A 294 -2.73 -23.92 -4.51
CA LEU A 294 -1.73 -23.58 -5.53
C LEU A 294 -2.06 -22.37 -6.43
N PRO A 295 -3.31 -22.11 -6.87
CA PRO A 295 -3.60 -20.96 -7.75
C PRO A 295 -3.20 -19.61 -7.12
N VAL A 296 -3.67 -19.33 -5.89
CA VAL A 296 -3.29 -18.12 -5.15
C VAL A 296 -1.80 -18.14 -4.77
N LEU A 297 -1.26 -19.27 -4.32
CA LEU A 297 0.15 -19.33 -3.91
C LEU A 297 1.11 -18.98 -5.07
N ARG A 298 0.86 -19.53 -6.26
CA ARG A 298 1.65 -19.21 -7.47
C ARG A 298 1.45 -17.77 -7.92
N ARG A 299 0.22 -17.24 -7.81
CA ARG A 299 -0.05 -15.84 -8.12
C ARG A 299 0.71 -14.90 -7.18
N ALA A 300 0.58 -15.12 -5.87
CA ALA A 300 1.25 -14.30 -4.85
C ALA A 300 2.76 -14.33 -5.03
N ARG A 301 3.34 -15.52 -5.24
CA ARG A 301 4.76 -15.67 -5.58
C ARG A 301 5.17 -14.82 -6.78
N LYS A 302 4.40 -14.90 -7.89
CA LYS A 302 4.70 -14.15 -9.11
C LYS A 302 4.67 -12.65 -8.89
N GLU A 303 3.64 -12.15 -8.20
CA GLU A 303 3.49 -10.72 -7.92
C GLU A 303 4.61 -10.21 -7.00
N LEU A 304 4.90 -10.94 -5.91
CA LEU A 304 5.96 -10.60 -4.96
C LEU A 304 7.37 -10.68 -5.54
N GLY A 305 7.58 -11.41 -6.64
CA GLY A 305 8.90 -11.57 -7.26
C GLY A 305 9.56 -10.25 -7.67
N ALA A 306 8.77 -9.26 -8.09
CA ALA A 306 9.30 -7.93 -8.41
C ALA A 306 9.80 -7.15 -7.17
N ALA A 307 9.34 -7.54 -5.97
CA ALA A 307 9.68 -6.93 -4.70
C ALA A 307 10.72 -7.73 -3.90
N GLU A 308 11.43 -8.69 -4.50
CA GLU A 308 12.34 -9.61 -3.79
C GLU A 308 13.32 -8.90 -2.83
N THR A 309 13.82 -7.74 -3.24
CA THR A 309 14.79 -6.94 -2.47
C THR A 309 14.16 -5.96 -1.48
N GLU A 310 12.83 -5.91 -1.39
CA GLU A 310 12.09 -4.99 -0.52
C GLU A 310 11.61 -5.69 0.78
N TYR A 311 11.08 -4.87 1.69
CA TYR A 311 10.45 -5.30 2.94
C TYR A 311 8.92 -5.22 2.81
N ALA A 312 8.26 -6.37 3.00
CA ALA A 312 6.82 -6.51 2.82
C ALA A 312 6.04 -5.61 3.78
N GLY A 313 5.29 -4.65 3.24
CA GLY A 313 4.51 -3.67 4.00
C GLY A 313 5.31 -2.48 4.52
N ALA A 314 6.65 -2.55 4.60
CA ALA A 314 7.45 -1.46 5.17
C ALA A 314 7.32 -0.16 4.35
N SER A 315 7.03 -0.29 3.05
CA SER A 315 6.70 0.84 2.19
C SER A 315 5.44 1.61 2.59
N SER A 316 4.60 1.10 3.50
CA SER A 316 3.52 1.87 4.11
C SER A 316 4.00 2.86 5.19
N GLY A 317 5.19 2.63 5.74
CA GLY A 317 5.66 3.31 6.95
C GLY A 317 4.91 2.90 8.22
N LEU A 318 3.94 1.97 8.16
CA LEU A 318 3.15 1.55 9.31
C LEU A 318 3.63 0.23 9.90
N VAL A 319 3.72 -0.80 9.09
CA VAL A 319 4.04 -2.17 9.53
C VAL A 319 5.09 -2.78 8.62
N SER A 320 5.77 -3.81 9.10
CA SER A 320 6.65 -4.60 8.24
C SER A 320 6.60 -6.08 8.60
N PHE A 321 6.35 -6.89 7.58
CA PHE A 321 6.36 -8.35 7.65
C PHE A 321 7.74 -8.94 7.33
N GLY A 322 8.77 -8.08 7.25
CA GLY A 322 10.14 -8.47 6.99
C GLY A 322 10.47 -8.60 5.49
N PRO A 323 11.67 -9.11 5.15
CA PRO A 323 12.14 -9.21 3.77
C PRO A 323 11.23 -10.07 2.89
N VAL A 324 10.82 -9.56 1.73
CA VAL A 324 9.98 -10.28 0.75
C VAL A 324 10.64 -11.61 0.32
N ARG A 325 11.96 -11.64 0.18
CA ARG A 325 12.72 -12.87 -0.13
C ARG A 325 12.42 -14.05 0.80
N GLN A 326 12.10 -13.80 2.07
CA GLN A 326 11.76 -14.87 3.02
C GLN A 326 10.39 -15.47 2.65
N HIS A 327 9.40 -14.61 2.42
CA HIS A 327 8.05 -15.02 1.97
C HIS A 327 8.09 -15.76 0.62
N LEU A 328 8.97 -15.34 -0.29
CA LEU A 328 9.20 -16.04 -1.57
C LEU A 328 9.80 -17.44 -1.37
N THR A 329 10.73 -17.60 -0.44
CA THR A 329 11.35 -18.88 -0.09
C THR A 329 10.32 -19.84 0.52
N ASP A 330 9.47 -19.33 1.42
CA ASP A 330 8.38 -20.11 2.01
C ASP A 330 7.38 -20.56 0.94
N ALA A 331 7.01 -19.66 0.03
CA ALA A 331 6.13 -19.97 -1.09
C ALA A 331 6.73 -21.00 -2.04
N ASP A 332 8.03 -20.92 -2.35
CA ASP A 332 8.76 -21.92 -3.13
C ASP A 332 8.70 -23.30 -2.51
N THR A 333 9.00 -23.36 -1.21
CA THR A 333 9.02 -24.60 -0.45
C THR A 333 7.64 -25.26 -0.50
N ALA A 334 6.58 -24.49 -0.26
CA ALA A 334 5.20 -24.99 -0.32
C ALA A 334 4.76 -25.41 -1.73
N ILE A 335 5.26 -24.77 -2.80
CA ILE A 335 4.99 -25.18 -4.19
C ILE A 335 5.73 -26.48 -4.55
N ALA A 336 6.93 -26.68 -4.01
CA ALA A 336 7.76 -27.84 -4.31
C ALA A 336 7.30 -29.13 -3.60
N VAL A 337 6.54 -29.02 -2.51
CA VAL A 337 5.95 -30.18 -1.83
C VAL A 337 4.94 -30.85 -2.77
N PRO A 338 5.16 -32.11 -3.19
CA PRO A 338 4.19 -32.85 -3.98
C PRO A 338 2.92 -33.02 -3.13
N VAL A 339 1.76 -32.64 -3.67
CA VAL A 339 0.48 -33.03 -3.07
C VAL A 339 0.44 -34.56 -3.09
N GLY A 340 0.65 -35.19 -1.93
CA GLY A 340 0.61 -36.64 -1.80
C GLY A 340 -0.74 -37.19 -2.27
N PRO A 341 -0.80 -38.43 -2.78
CA PRO A 341 -2.05 -39.02 -3.22
C PRO A 341 -2.92 -39.34 -1.99
N GLY A 342 -3.85 -38.44 -1.66
CA GLY A 342 -4.76 -38.59 -0.54
C GLY A 342 -6.15 -38.03 -0.87
N ASP A 343 -6.88 -38.78 -1.70
CA ASP A 343 -8.34 -39.02 -1.61
C ASP A 343 -8.87 -39.65 -2.90
N ALA A 344 -8.34 -40.82 -3.22
CA ALA A 344 -8.99 -41.77 -4.11
C ALA A 344 -8.93 -43.15 -3.45
N ARG A 345 -9.70 -43.33 -2.36
CA ARG A 345 -10.19 -44.61 -1.81
C ARG A 345 -10.91 -44.36 -0.47
N GLY A 346 -12.21 -44.62 -0.45
CA GLY A 346 -13.08 -44.59 0.72
C GLY A 346 -14.52 -44.39 0.31
#